data_AF-A0A942NZ05-F1
#
_entry.id   AF-A0A942NZ05-F1
#
_cell.length_a   1.000
_cell.length_b   1.000
_cell.length_c   1.000
_cell.angle_alpha   90.00
_cell.angle_beta   90.00
_cell.angle_gamma   90.00
#
_symmetry.space_group_name_H-M   'P 1'
#
loop_
_entity.id
_entity.type
_entity.pdbx_description
1 polymer ?
#
loop_
_entity_poly.entity_id
_entity_poly.type
_entity_poly.pdbx_seq_one_letter_code
_entity_poly.pdbx_strand_id
1 'polypeptide(L)'
;QSDNVRSIIMKMKKAWTASGETVAVYTSNGSGPNQFTLVNRYKQGLKEKASGFRKPFREIYDSVNGEGAYTQFLKDISEYLQESWSELLFLRKDLSSK
;
A
#
# COMPACT_ATOMS: atom_id res chain seq x y z
N GLN A 1 10.38 -6.91 -15.46
CA GLN A 1 9.22 -6.08 -15.08
C GLN A 1 8.86 -6.21 -13.60
N SER A 2 8.83 -7.42 -13.02
CA SER A 2 8.61 -7.64 -11.58
C SER A 2 9.58 -6.86 -10.68
N ASP A 3 10.85 -6.77 -11.06
CA ASP A 3 11.87 -6.03 -10.27
C ASP A 3 11.61 -4.52 -10.23
N ASN A 4 11.05 -3.93 -11.29
CA ASN A 4 10.67 -2.52 -11.32
C ASN A 4 9.54 -2.24 -10.33
N VAL A 5 8.48 -3.07 -10.36
CA VAL A 5 7.36 -2.93 -9.42
C VAL A 5 7.80 -3.17 -7.97
N ARG A 6 8.69 -4.15 -7.73
CA ARG A 6 9.31 -4.34 -6.41
C ARG A 6 10.08 -3.11 -5.95
N SER A 7 10.83 -2.45 -6.85
CA SER A 7 11.54 -1.21 -6.51
C SER A 7 10.59 -0.08 -6.11
N ILE A 8 9.44 0.03 -6.78
CA ILE A 8 8.37 0.99 -6.44
C ILE A 8 7.81 0.67 -5.05
N ILE A 9 7.47 -0.59 -4.78
CA ILE A 9 6.97 -1.05 -3.47
C ILE A 9 8.00 -0.76 -2.37
N MET A 10 9.30 -0.89 -2.64
CA MET A 10 10.35 -0.56 -1.66
C MET A 10 10.41 0.94 -1.32
N LYS A 11 10.11 1.84 -2.28
CA LYS A 11 9.93 3.27 -1.98
C LYS A 11 8.67 3.52 -1.15
N MET A 12 7.57 2.81 -1.43
CA MET A 12 6.35 2.88 -0.61
C MET A 12 6.60 2.38 0.81
N LYS A 13 7.39 1.32 0.99
CA LYS A 13 7.78 0.78 2.30
C LYS A 13 8.44 1.84 3.19
N LYS A 14 9.28 2.71 2.63
CA LYS A 14 9.87 3.82 3.39
C LYS A 14 8.79 4.76 3.94
N ALA A 15 7.82 5.12 3.10
CA ALA A 15 6.70 5.97 3.49
C ALA A 15 5.82 5.31 4.56
N TRP A 16 5.47 4.02 4.40
CA TRP A 16 4.71 3.27 5.42
C TRP A 16 5.44 3.20 6.76
N THR A 17 6.76 3.02 6.72
CA THR A 17 7.59 3.00 7.93
C THR A 17 7.55 4.36 8.63
N ALA A 18 7.68 5.46 7.87
CA ALA A 18 7.63 6.81 8.41
C ALA A 18 6.23 7.22 8.92
N SER A 19 5.16 6.67 8.33
CA SER A 19 3.76 6.92 8.73
C SER A 19 3.27 6.00 9.87
N GLY A 20 4.10 5.05 10.30
CA GLY A 20 3.74 4.03 11.30
C GLY A 20 2.70 3.03 10.80
N GLU A 21 2.52 2.90 9.48
CA GLU A 21 1.61 1.95 8.86
C GLU A 21 2.20 0.53 8.87
N THR A 22 1.33 -0.45 9.07
CA THR A 22 1.71 -1.86 9.00
C THR A 22 1.07 -2.46 7.75
N VAL A 23 1.89 -2.60 6.71
CA VAL A 23 1.46 -3.11 5.40
C VAL A 23 2.11 -4.45 5.13
N ALA A 24 1.27 -5.47 4.87
CA ALA A 24 1.72 -6.74 4.33
C ALA A 24 1.64 -6.69 2.80
N VAL A 25 2.65 -7.25 2.13
CA VAL A 25 2.72 -7.32 0.66
C VAL A 25 2.72 -8.78 0.26
N TYR A 26 1.73 -9.18 -0.53
CA TYR A 26 1.62 -10.51 -1.12
C TYR A 26 1.84 -10.41 -2.63
N THR A 27 2.37 -11.47 -3.21
CA THR A 27 2.54 -11.65 -4.64
C THR A 27 1.79 -12.91 -5.03
N SER A 28 1.08 -12.87 -6.14
CA SER A 28 0.55 -14.11 -6.71
C SER A 28 1.71 -15.05 -7.05
N ASN A 29 1.55 -16.33 -6.72
CA ASN A 29 2.46 -17.39 -7.12
C ASN A 29 1.60 -18.52 -7.69
N GLY A 30 1.52 -18.61 -9.02
CA GLY A 30 0.59 -19.48 -9.74
C GLY A 30 0.40 -19.05 -11.20
N SER A 31 -0.65 -19.55 -11.85
CA SER A 31 -1.05 -19.14 -13.20
C SER A 31 -1.79 -17.80 -13.20
N GLY A 32 -1.72 -17.08 -14.33
CA GLY A 32 -2.38 -15.79 -14.52
C GLY A 32 -1.41 -14.59 -14.49
N PRO A 33 -1.94 -13.36 -14.58
CA PRO A 33 -1.12 -12.15 -14.54
C PRO A 33 -0.41 -11.97 -13.19
N ASN A 34 0.77 -11.33 -13.23
CA ASN A 34 1.47 -10.93 -12.01
C ASN A 34 0.64 -9.92 -11.23
N GLN A 35 0.44 -10.18 -9.93
CA GLN A 35 -0.37 -9.32 -9.07
C GLN A 35 0.34 -9.11 -7.74
N PHE A 36 0.18 -7.90 -7.18
CA PHE A 36 0.59 -7.58 -5.83
C PHE A 36 -0.64 -7.15 -5.01
N THR A 37 -0.79 -7.72 -3.83
CA THR A 37 -1.84 -7.34 -2.88
C THR A 37 -1.19 -6.62 -1.70
N LEU A 38 -1.63 -5.39 -1.44
CA LEU A 38 -1.17 -4.56 -0.32
C LEU A 38 -2.26 -4.55 0.77
N VAL A 39 -1.95 -5.11 1.94
CA VAL A 39 -2.91 -5.20 3.05
C VAL A 39 -2.45 -4.30 4.18
N ASN A 40 -3.19 -3.21 4.40
CA ASN A 40 -2.94 -2.28 5.52
C ASN A 40 -3.80 -2.66 6.73
N ARG A 41 -3.17 -2.87 7.88
CA ARG A 41 -3.87 -3.12 9.14
C ARG A 41 -4.13 -1.81 9.89
N TYR A 42 -5.40 -1.43 10.00
CA TYR A 42 -5.81 -0.35 10.90
C TYR A 42 -5.86 -0.83 12.36
N LYS A 43 -4.81 -0.51 13.13
CA LYS A 43 -4.65 -0.93 14.53
C LYS A 43 -5.67 -0.25 15.46
N GLN A 44 -6.04 0.99 15.18
CA GLN A 44 -7.02 1.79 15.89
C GLN A 44 -8.41 1.77 15.21
N GLY A 45 -8.61 0.83 14.27
CA GLY A 45 -9.87 0.67 13.54
C GLY A 45 -10.16 1.80 12.57
N LEU A 46 -11.43 2.04 12.26
CA LEU A 46 -11.85 3.04 11.26
C LEU A 46 -11.53 4.48 11.64
N LYS A 47 -11.15 4.75 12.90
CA LYS A 47 -10.62 6.06 13.34
C LYS A 47 -9.42 6.48 12.50
N GLU A 48 -8.65 5.52 12.00
CA GLU A 48 -7.49 5.79 11.16
C GLU A 48 -7.84 6.36 9.78
N LYS A 49 -9.11 6.28 9.35
CA LYS A 49 -9.61 6.87 8.11
C LYS A 49 -10.12 8.30 8.28
N ALA A 50 -10.19 8.79 9.52
CA ALA A 50 -10.59 10.17 9.78
C ALA A 50 -9.58 11.14 9.18
N SER A 51 -10.07 12.27 8.68
CA SER A 51 -9.20 13.34 8.19
C SER A 51 -8.26 13.80 9.31
N GLY A 52 -6.99 14.03 8.98
CA GLY A 52 -5.96 14.48 9.92
C GLY A 52 -5.42 13.41 10.86
N PHE A 53 -5.91 12.16 10.83
CA PHE A 53 -5.37 11.08 11.67
C PHE A 53 -3.90 10.78 11.36
N ARG A 54 -3.54 10.81 10.08
CA ARG A 54 -2.15 10.76 9.59
C ARG A 54 -1.89 11.95 8.68
N LYS A 55 -0.61 12.32 8.56
CA LYS A 55 -0.18 13.23 7.50
C LYS A 55 -0.52 12.62 6.13
N PRO A 56 -0.88 13.43 5.12
CA PRO A 56 -1.13 12.94 3.77
C PRO A 56 0.01 12.07 3.25
N PHE A 57 -0.32 10.91 2.67
CA PHE A 57 0.68 9.95 2.20
C PHE A 57 1.66 10.56 1.21
N ARG A 58 1.20 11.48 0.34
CA ARG A 58 2.03 12.24 -0.59
C ARG A 58 3.17 12.97 0.13
N GLU A 59 2.84 13.75 1.16
CA GLU A 59 3.83 14.54 1.91
C GLU A 59 4.87 13.63 2.58
N ILE A 60 4.42 12.51 3.16
CA ILE A 60 5.31 11.52 3.77
C ILE A 60 6.21 10.90 2.69
N TYR A 61 5.63 10.51 1.55
CA TYR A 61 6.36 9.87 0.46
C TYR A 61 7.47 10.77 -0.09
N ASP A 62 7.15 12.04 -0.34
CA ASP A 62 8.13 13.03 -0.79
C ASP A 62 9.21 13.27 0.28
N SER A 63 8.84 13.35 1.57
CA SER A 63 9.82 13.57 2.64
C SER A 63 10.88 12.47 2.77
N VAL A 64 10.56 11.22 2.40
CA VAL A 64 11.48 10.07 2.54
C VAL A 64 12.11 9.61 1.23
N ASN A 65 11.60 10.05 0.08
CA ASN A 65 12.10 9.67 -1.25
C ASN A 65 12.62 10.86 -2.07
N GLY A 66 12.44 12.10 -1.62
CA GLY A 66 12.82 13.32 -2.32
C GLY A 66 11.61 14.12 -2.81
N GLU A 67 11.77 15.43 -2.96
CA GLU A 67 10.72 16.32 -3.46
C GLU A 67 10.25 15.91 -4.87
N GLY A 68 8.93 15.85 -5.07
CA GLY A 68 8.33 15.45 -6.35
C GLY A 68 8.35 13.94 -6.62
N ALA A 69 8.91 13.12 -5.74
CA ALA A 69 8.99 11.68 -5.91
C ALA A 69 7.62 11.01 -6.00
N TYR A 70 6.59 11.53 -5.33
CA TYR A 70 5.23 11.01 -5.40
C TYR A 70 4.60 11.19 -6.79
N THR A 71 4.86 12.33 -7.45
CA THR A 71 4.41 12.56 -8.82
C THR A 71 5.09 11.58 -9.79
N GLN A 72 6.39 11.35 -9.63
CA GLN A 72 7.11 10.36 -10.42
C GLN A 72 6.57 8.94 -10.15
N PHE A 73 6.27 8.61 -8.89
CA PHE A 73 5.65 7.34 -8.53
C PHE A 73 4.33 7.09 -9.26
N LEU A 74 3.44 8.08 -9.33
CA LEU A 74 2.16 7.95 -10.04
C LEU A 74 2.37 7.72 -11.55
N LYS A 75 3.38 8.37 -12.13
CA LYS A 75 3.78 8.13 -13.52
C LYS A 75 4.32 6.71 -13.70
N ASP A 76 5.30 6.32 -12.88
CA ASP A 76 5.96 5.02 -12.96
C ASP A 76 4.95 3.88 -12.81
N ILE A 77 4.02 3.96 -11.84
CA ILE A 77 3.06 2.88 -11.60
C ILE A 77 2.04 2.77 -12.74
N SER A 78 1.70 3.87 -13.42
CA SER A 78 0.75 3.86 -14.54
C SER A 78 1.23 3.03 -15.73
N GLU A 79 2.54 2.83 -15.88
CA GLU A 79 3.13 1.99 -16.93
C GLU A 79 2.92 0.49 -16.68
N TYR A 80 2.65 0.10 -15.43
CA TYR A 80 2.52 -1.30 -15.01
C TYR A 80 1.13 -1.67 -14.50
N LEU A 81 0.28 -0.70 -14.20
CA LEU A 81 -1.03 -0.91 -13.60
C LEU A 81 -2.08 -1.13 -14.69
N GLN A 82 -2.58 -2.36 -14.79
CA GLN A 82 -3.71 -2.69 -15.67
C GLN A 82 -5.06 -2.45 -14.98
N GLU A 83 -5.17 -2.84 -13.71
CA GLU A 83 -6.40 -2.74 -12.92
C GLU A 83 -6.05 -2.46 -11.46
N SER A 84 -6.92 -1.73 -10.76
CA SER A 84 -6.81 -1.50 -9.33
C SER A 84 -8.19 -1.50 -8.69
N TRP A 85 -8.32 -2.26 -7.60
CA TRP A 85 -9.50 -2.28 -6.76
C TRP A 85 -9.06 -2.27 -5.29
N SER A 86 -9.96 -1.86 -4.41
CA SER A 86 -9.71 -1.85 -2.97
C SER A 86 -10.96 -2.26 -2.22
N GLU A 87 -10.78 -3.08 -1.20
CA GLU A 87 -11.86 -3.48 -0.29
C GLU A 87 -11.47 -3.22 1.18
N LEU A 88 -12.48 -3.25 2.04
CA LEU A 88 -12.29 -3.18 3.48
C LEU A 88 -12.79 -4.49 4.10
N LEU A 89 -11.86 -5.23 4.69
CA LEU A 89 -12.16 -6.51 5.33
C LEU A 89 -12.40 -6.34 6.83
N PHE A 90 -13.45 -6.97 7.34
CA PHE A 90 -13.73 -7.09 8.76
C PHE A 90 -13.63 -8.54 9.19
N LEU A 91 -12.84 -8.81 10.24
CA LEU A 91 -12.79 -10.13 10.85
C LEU A 91 -14.04 -10.35 11.71
N ARG A 92 -14.93 -11.25 11.27
CA ARG A 92 -16.04 -11.78 12.08
C ARG A 92 -15.54 -12.96 12.91
N LYS A 93 -15.04 -12.66 14.12
CA LYS A 93 -14.54 -13.68 15.05
C LYS A 93 -15.60 -14.71 15.42
N ASP A 94 -16.85 -14.28 15.50
CA ASP A 94 -18.03 -15.09 15.80
C ASP A 94 -18.35 -16.14 14.72
N LEU A 95 -17.82 -15.98 13.51
CA LEU A 95 -17.95 -16.94 12.41
C LEU A 95 -16.66 -17.77 12.19
N SER A 96 -15.65 -17.59 13.05
CA SER A 96 -14.38 -18.30 12.92
C SER A 96 -14.46 -19.68 13.59
N SER A 97 -13.85 -20.69 12.97
CA SER A 97 -13.86 -22.08 13.47
C SER A 97 -12.84 -22.34 14.59
N LYS A 98 -12.63 -21.38 15.49
CA LYS A 98 -11.77 -21.52 16.67
C LYS A 98 -12.54 -21.39 17.97
#